data_AF-A0AAV4IG68-F1
#
_entry.id   AF-A0AAV4IG68-F1
#
_cell.length_a   1.000
_cell.length_b   1.000
_cell.length_c   1.000
_cell.angle_alpha   90.00
_cell.angle_beta   90.00
_cell.angle_gamma   90.00
#
_symmetry.space_group_name_H-M   'P 1'
#
loop_
_entity.id
_entity.type
_entity.pdbx_description
1 polymer ?
#
loop_
_entity_poly.entity_id
_entity_poly.type
_entity_poly.pdbx_seq_one_letter_code
_entity_poly.pdbx_strand_id
1 'polypeptide(L)'
;MHAPNKDFRMPDMIANSERLRILQRAMGRKILRIQFKDGIPCRDMRDKTGMKDGVAVVTKQKRKWTGPVARFDDNRWTKRITDWRPRNWKRSRVRQVKRWQDDTVQMKAIT
;
A
#
# COMPACT_ATOMS: atom_id res chain seq x y z
N MET A 1 -7.62 -7.64 -29.95
CA MET A 1 -6.73 -6.91 -29.02
C MET A 1 -7.45 -6.76 -27.68
N HIS A 2 -7.18 -7.63 -26.70
CA HIS A 2 -7.78 -7.51 -25.37
C HIS A 2 -7.12 -6.31 -24.67
N ALA A 3 -7.91 -5.30 -24.32
CA ALA A 3 -7.44 -4.20 -23.49
C ALA A 3 -6.87 -4.77 -22.19
N PRO A 4 -5.64 -4.43 -21.78
CA PRO A 4 -5.16 -4.84 -20.48
C PRO A 4 -6.04 -4.19 -19.41
N ASN A 5 -6.58 -5.06 -18.55
CA ASN A 5 -7.48 -4.76 -17.46
C ASN A 5 -7.05 -3.48 -16.71
N LYS A 6 -7.95 -2.48 -16.64
CA LYS A 6 -7.71 -1.14 -16.05
C LYS A 6 -7.59 -1.18 -14.52
N ASP A 7 -7.74 -2.36 -13.91
CA ASP A 7 -7.93 -2.51 -12.47
C ASP A 7 -6.63 -2.77 -11.67
N PHE A 8 -5.48 -2.97 -12.31
CA PHE A 8 -4.20 -3.11 -11.59
C PHE A 8 -3.53 -1.76 -11.24
N ARG A 9 -4.34 -0.78 -10.82
CA ARG A 9 -3.83 0.38 -10.10
C ARG A 9 -3.58 -0.06 -8.66
N MET A 10 -2.32 -0.26 -8.25
CA MET A 10 -2.00 -0.37 -6.82
C MET A 10 -2.53 0.89 -6.15
N PRO A 11 -3.54 0.80 -5.26
CA PRO A 11 -4.19 1.98 -4.76
C PRO A 11 -3.17 2.81 -4.00
N ASP A 12 -3.32 4.13 -4.12
CA ASP A 12 -2.54 5.09 -3.36
C ASP A 12 -2.52 4.69 -1.88
N MET A 13 -1.31 4.62 -1.31
CA MET A 13 -1.14 4.13 0.07
C MET A 13 -1.96 4.93 1.07
N ILE A 14 -2.25 6.19 0.75
CA ILE A 14 -3.10 7.07 1.54
C ILE A 14 -4.57 6.58 1.48
N ALA A 15 -5.19 6.40 0.31
CA ALA A 15 -6.58 5.91 0.25
C ALA A 15 -6.77 4.47 0.74
N ASN A 16 -5.78 3.59 0.58
CA ASN A 16 -5.90 2.21 1.08
C ASN A 16 -5.64 2.08 2.59
N SER A 17 -4.93 3.04 3.19
CA SER A 17 -4.65 3.00 4.63
C SER A 17 -5.94 3.07 5.46
N GLU A 18 -6.92 3.88 5.04
CA GLU A 18 -8.18 4.02 5.78
C GLU A 18 -9.03 2.75 5.67
N ARG A 19 -9.08 2.12 4.49
CA ARG A 19 -9.77 0.83 4.32
C ARG A 19 -9.17 -0.27 5.20
N LEU A 20 -7.85 -0.31 5.30
CA LEU A 20 -7.15 -1.25 6.19
C LEU A 20 -7.48 -0.97 7.66
N ARG A 21 -7.56 0.30 8.07
CA ARG A 21 -7.95 0.70 9.43
C ARG A 21 -9.39 0.32 9.73
N ILE A 22 -10.32 0.56 8.81
CA ILE A 22 -11.74 0.18 8.94
C ILE A 22 -11.86 -1.34 9.09
N LEU A 23 -11.18 -2.10 8.23
CA LEU A 23 -11.17 -3.55 8.28
C LEU A 23 -10.60 -4.06 9.62
N GLN A 24 -9.47 -3.51 10.06
CA GLN A 24 -8.85 -3.89 11.33
C GLN A 24 -9.77 -3.61 12.52
N ARG A 25 -10.49 -2.48 12.53
CA ARG A 25 -11.49 -2.16 13.56
C ARG A 25 -12.67 -3.14 13.53
N ALA A 26 -13.18 -3.47 12.35
CA ALA A 26 -14.29 -4.41 12.20
C ALA A 26 -13.90 -5.81 12.70
N MET A 27 -12.69 -6.28 12.37
CA MET A 27 -12.16 -7.54 12.86
C MET A 27 -11.96 -7.52 14.38
N GLY A 28 -11.38 -6.46 14.95
CA GLY A 28 -11.18 -6.33 16.39
C GLY A 28 -12.49 -6.42 17.18
N ARG A 29 -13.55 -5.77 16.70
CA ARG A 29 -14.90 -5.87 17.31
C ARG A 29 -15.44 -7.30 17.28
N LYS A 30 -15.26 -8.02 16.17
CA LYS A 30 -15.72 -9.41 16.04
C LYS A 30 -14.93 -10.37 16.94
N ILE A 31 -13.61 -10.23 17.01
CA ILE A 31 -12.74 -11.05 17.86
C ILE A 31 -13.11 -10.88 19.33
N LEU A 32 -13.30 -9.63 19.77
CA LEU A 32 -13.62 -9.31 21.16
C LEU A 32 -15.12 -9.43 21.49
N ARG A 33 -15.97 -9.80 20.52
CA ARG A 33 -17.44 -9.85 20.64
C ARG A 33 -18.08 -8.56 21.18
N ILE A 34 -17.54 -7.41 20.76
CA ILE A 34 -17.96 -6.06 21.20
C ILE A 34 -18.97 -5.47 20.21
N GLN A 35 -20.01 -4.83 20.72
CA GLN A 35 -20.96 -4.03 19.96
C GLN A 35 -20.62 -2.53 20.00
N PHE A 36 -21.24 -1.74 19.12
CA PHE A 36 -21.09 -0.28 19.16
C PHE A 36 -21.65 0.34 20.45
N LYS A 37 -22.66 -0.30 21.06
CA LYS A 37 -23.30 0.16 22.30
C LYS A 37 -22.39 0.11 23.52
N ASP A 38 -21.38 -0.75 23.50
CA ASP A 38 -20.45 -0.93 24.62
C ASP A 38 -19.52 0.29 24.80
N GLY A 39 -19.51 1.23 23.85
CA GLY A 39 -18.78 2.50 23.97
C GLY A 39 -17.25 2.35 24.01
N ILE A 40 -16.72 1.15 23.73
CA ILE A 40 -15.29 0.87 23.87
C ILE A 40 -14.49 1.65 22.81
N PRO A 41 -13.50 2.45 23.21
CA PRO A 41 -12.70 3.23 22.27
C PRO A 41 -11.77 2.33 21.45
N CYS A 42 -11.36 2.85 20.28
CA CYS A 42 -10.50 2.09 19.36
C CYS A 42 -9.13 1.76 19.93
N ARG A 43 -8.60 2.56 20.86
CA ARG A 43 -7.31 2.33 21.51
C ARG A 43 -7.36 1.05 22.36
N ASP A 44 -8.34 0.98 23.26
CA ASP A 44 -8.54 -0.16 24.15
C ASP A 44 -8.81 -1.46 23.37
N MET A 45 -9.59 -1.38 22.28
CA MET A 45 -9.76 -2.54 21.39
C MET A 45 -8.42 -3.02 20.81
N ARG A 46 -7.53 -2.10 20.47
CA ARG A 46 -6.22 -2.43 19.88
C ARG A 46 -5.29 -3.07 20.91
N ASP A 47 -5.28 -2.53 22.12
CA ASP A 47 -4.48 -3.04 23.24
C ASP A 47 -4.94 -4.44 23.65
N LYS A 48 -6.27 -4.67 23.69
CA LYS A 48 -6.85 -6.00 23.97
C LYS A 48 -6.59 -7.03 22.88
N THR A 49 -6.61 -6.64 21.60
CA THR A 49 -6.43 -7.60 20.50
C THR A 49 -4.95 -7.87 20.20
N GLY A 50 -4.03 -7.00 20.62
CA GLY A 50 -2.58 -7.15 20.37
C GLY A 50 -2.20 -7.17 18.87
N MET A 51 -3.12 -6.78 17.99
CA MET A 51 -2.91 -6.83 16.54
C MET A 51 -1.91 -5.76 16.11
N LYS A 52 -0.91 -6.18 15.33
CA LYS A 52 -0.01 -5.23 14.64
C LYS A 52 -0.80 -4.28 13.75
N ASP A 53 -0.32 -3.06 13.59
CA ASP A 53 -0.92 -2.09 12.68
C ASP A 53 -0.92 -2.62 11.25
N GLY A 54 -2.11 -2.80 10.66
CA GLY A 54 -2.26 -3.30 9.30
C GLY A 54 -1.55 -2.41 8.28
N VAL A 55 -1.55 -1.08 8.48
CA VAL A 55 -0.85 -0.16 7.60
C VAL A 55 0.66 -0.38 7.70
N ALA A 56 1.20 -0.49 8.92
CA ALA A 56 2.62 -0.72 9.11
C ALA A 56 3.08 -2.07 8.53
N VAL A 57 2.27 -3.12 8.66
CA VAL A 57 2.55 -4.44 8.09
C VAL A 57 2.58 -4.36 6.56
N VAL A 58 1.58 -3.75 5.94
CA VAL A 58 1.52 -3.58 4.48
C VAL A 58 2.69 -2.71 3.99
N THR A 59 3.02 -1.63 4.68
CA THR A 59 4.18 -0.78 4.34
C THR A 59 5.49 -1.55 4.44
N LYS A 60 5.70 -2.34 5.50
CA LYS A 60 6.89 -3.17 5.68
C LYS A 60 7.00 -4.22 4.59
N GLN A 61 5.91 -4.92 4.29
CA GLN A 61 5.87 -5.93 3.25
C GLN A 61 6.15 -5.31 1.87
N LYS A 62 5.53 -4.17 1.57
CA LYS A 62 5.79 -3.41 0.35
C LYS A 62 7.26 -3.02 0.25
N ARG A 63 7.88 -2.49 1.31
CA ARG A 63 9.32 -2.17 1.33
C ARG A 63 10.21 -3.39 1.08
N LYS A 64 9.87 -4.55 1.67
CA LYS A 64 10.59 -5.82 1.48
C LYS A 64 10.64 -6.23 0.00
N TRP A 65 9.56 -5.97 -0.74
CA TRP A 65 9.49 -6.26 -2.18
C TRP A 65 10.09 -5.16 -3.05
N THR A 66 9.81 -3.90 -2.73
CA THR A 66 10.20 -2.75 -3.56
C THR A 66 11.71 -2.56 -3.65
N GLY A 67 12.45 -2.75 -2.55
CA GLY A 67 13.90 -2.55 -2.53
C GLY A 67 14.64 -3.45 -3.53
N PRO A 68 14.47 -4.79 -3.46
CA PRO A 68 15.06 -5.71 -4.43
C PRO A 68 14.59 -5.47 -5.86
N VAL A 69 13.28 -5.29 -6.08
CA VAL A 69 12.72 -5.11 -7.44
C VAL A 69 13.27 -3.85 -8.13
N ALA A 70 13.51 -2.77 -7.38
CA ALA A 70 14.08 -1.54 -7.93
C ALA A 70 15.58 -1.63 -8.27
N ARG A 71 16.31 -2.63 -7.75
CA ARG A 71 17.75 -2.81 -7.97
C ARG A 71 18.08 -3.75 -9.14
N PHE A 72 17.12 -4.56 -9.60
CA PHE A 72 17.37 -5.44 -10.72
C PHE A 72 17.48 -4.64 -12.01
N ASP A 73 18.59 -4.79 -12.74
CA ASP A 73 18.72 -4.21 -14.07
C ASP A 73 18.13 -5.13 -15.15
N ASP A 74 18.02 -6.43 -14.87
CA ASP A 74 17.51 -7.47 -15.77
C ASP A 74 16.06 -7.22 -16.25
N ASN A 75 15.80 -7.58 -17.51
CA ASN A 75 14.49 -7.53 -18.15
C ASN A 75 13.51 -8.64 -17.68
N ARG A 76 13.65 -9.10 -16.42
CA ARG A 76 12.79 -10.14 -15.85
C ARG A 76 11.35 -9.66 -15.82
N TRP A 77 10.42 -10.60 -15.96
CA TRP A 77 9.00 -10.33 -16.02
C TRP A 77 8.51 -9.47 -14.83
N THR A 78 9.05 -9.68 -13.64
CA THR A 78 8.75 -8.88 -12.44
C THR A 78 9.02 -7.38 -12.65
N LYS A 79 10.16 -7.01 -13.25
CA LYS A 79 10.48 -5.61 -13.58
C LYS A 79 9.55 -5.08 -14.68
N ARG A 80 9.25 -5.88 -15.70
CA ARG A 80 8.34 -5.50 -16.80
C ARG A 80 6.90 -5.24 -16.34
N ILE A 81 6.37 -6.06 -15.42
CA ILE A 81 5.05 -5.82 -14.81
C ILE A 81 5.08 -4.54 -13.97
N THR A 82 6.16 -4.34 -13.21
CA THR A 82 6.25 -3.22 -12.26
C THR A 82 6.51 -1.88 -12.98
N ASP A 83 7.38 -1.85 -13.99
CA ASP A 83 7.70 -0.70 -14.84
C ASP A 83 6.72 -0.58 -16.02
N TRP A 84 5.41 -0.65 -15.74
CA TRP A 84 4.32 -0.52 -16.72
C TRP A 84 4.45 0.69 -17.67
N ARG A 85 5.24 1.71 -17.28
CA ARG A 85 5.80 2.72 -18.20
C ARG A 85 7.32 2.60 -18.28
N PRO A 86 7.91 2.38 -19.47
CA PRO A 86 9.35 2.26 -19.62
C PRO A 86 10.07 3.52 -19.14
N ARG A 87 11.14 3.32 -18.38
CA ARG A 87 11.91 4.36 -17.68
C ARG A 87 12.44 5.46 -18.62
N ASN A 88 12.73 5.09 -19.86
CA ASN A 88 13.42 5.93 -20.85
C ASN A 88 12.50 6.89 -21.61
N TRP A 89 11.19 6.88 -21.34
CA TRP A 89 10.25 7.76 -22.04
C TRP A 89 10.23 9.17 -21.44
N LYS A 90 10.41 10.20 -22.28
CA LYS A 90 10.30 11.61 -21.89
C LYS A 90 8.89 11.92 -21.39
N ARG A 91 8.79 12.43 -20.15
CA ARG A 91 7.48 12.83 -19.58
C ARG A 91 6.98 14.11 -20.24
N SER A 92 5.66 14.22 -20.42
CA SER A 92 5.05 15.50 -20.79
C SER A 92 5.27 16.52 -19.67
N ARG A 93 5.34 17.80 -20.05
CA ARG A 93 5.59 18.94 -19.16
C ARG A 93 4.39 19.29 -18.27
N VAL A 94 3.24 18.63 -18.50
CA VAL A 94 1.99 18.79 -17.73
C VAL A 94 2.12 18.12 -16.36
N ARG A 95 1.19 18.40 -15.43
CA ARG A 95 1.10 17.77 -14.11
C ARG A 95 1.31 16.26 -14.22
N GLN A 96 2.45 15.80 -13.71
CA GLN A 96 2.86 14.42 -13.80
C GLN A 96 2.02 13.58 -12.83
N VAL A 97 1.44 12.50 -13.33
CA VAL A 97 0.80 11.49 -12.48
C VAL A 97 1.91 10.76 -11.71
N LYS A 98 1.71 10.65 -10.39
CA LYS A 98 2.66 10.01 -9.47
C LYS A 98 2.93 8.56 -9.90
N ARG A 99 4.21 8.19 -10.07
CA ARG A 99 4.60 6.79 -10.28
C ARG A 99 4.61 6.05 -8.94
N TRP A 100 4.44 4.73 -8.98
CA TRP A 100 4.67 3.88 -7.82
C TRP A 100 6.12 4.01 -7.30
N GLN A 101 7.09 4.24 -8.19
CA GLN A 101 8.49 4.48 -7.81
C GLN A 101 8.66 5.80 -7.06
N ASP A 102 7.85 6.81 -7.35
CA ASP A 102 7.93 8.10 -6.66
C ASP A 102 7.53 7.93 -5.17
N ASP A 103 6.72 6.91 -4.82
CA ASP A 103 6.50 6.53 -3.43
C ASP A 103 7.79 6.06 -2.74
N THR A 104 8.73 5.44 -3.48
CA THR A 104 10.01 4.97 -2.91
C THR A 104 10.96 6.11 -2.58
N VAL A 105 10.95 7.17 -3.39
CA VAL A 105 11.75 8.38 -3.18
C VAL A 105 11.19 9.18 -2.00
N GLN A 106 9.87 9.36 -1.95
CA GLN A 106 9.18 10.00 -0.82
C GLN A 106 9.40 9.24 0.49
N MET A 107 9.44 7.90 0.44
CA MET A 107 9.72 7.07 1.62
C MET A 107 11.16 7.17 2.14
N LYS A 108 12.14 7.46 1.27
CA LYS A 108 13.54 7.70 1.67
C LYS A 108 13.75 9.07 2.32
N ALA A 109 12.94 10.06 1.95
CA ALA A 109 13.02 11.42 2.47
C ALA A 109 12.46 11.61 3.89
N ILE A 110 11.79 10.58 4.45
CA ILE A 110 11.20 10.59 5.81
C ILE A 110 12.10 9.81 6.79
N THR A 111 13.35 9.52 6.41
CA THR A 111 14.40 8.98 7.30
C THR A 111 15.43 10.06 7.53
#